data_AF-A0A328XW45-F1
#
_entry.id   AF-A0A328XW45-F1
#
_cell.length_a   1.000
_cell.length_b   1.000
_cell.length_c   1.000
_cell.angle_alpha   90.00
_cell.angle_beta   90.00
_cell.angle_gamma   90.00
#
_symmetry.space_group_name_H-M   'P 1'
#
loop_
_entity.id
_entity.type
_entity.pdbx_description
1 polymer ?
#
loop_
_entity_poly.entity_id
_entity_poly.type
_entity_poly.pdbx_seq_one_letter_code
_entity_poly.pdbx_strand_id
1 'polypeptide(L)'
;MFYIFCPYCGEHREEEEFHPKGQAHIARPADPESTSDDEWGDYLFFRDNPRGVHHELWVHAVGCRKFFNITRHTVSYEILEVYKMGEQPSITAENYVAQQAAAAADNERNASQVKHEEGVRA
;
A
#
# COMPACT_ATOMS: atom_id res chain seq x y z
N MET A 1 -15.56 4.93 0.58
CA MET A 1 -15.26 5.22 -0.81
C MET A 1 -13.86 5.77 -0.87
N PHE A 2 -12.96 5.10 -1.58
CA PHE A 2 -11.60 5.57 -1.78
C PHE A 2 -11.55 6.69 -2.81
N TYR A 3 -10.63 7.62 -2.58
CA TYR A 3 -10.28 8.64 -3.56
C TYR A 3 -8.87 8.33 -4.08
N ILE A 4 -8.81 7.69 -5.25
CA ILE A 4 -7.60 7.05 -5.77
C ILE A 4 -6.96 7.95 -6.84
N PHE A 5 -5.69 8.29 -6.66
CA PHE A 5 -4.91 8.98 -7.69
C PHE A 5 -4.51 8.00 -8.81
N CYS A 6 -4.91 8.26 -10.05
CA CYS A 6 -4.43 7.48 -11.19
C CYS A 6 -3.11 8.07 -11.71
N PRO A 7 -1.98 7.33 -11.68
CA PRO A 7 -0.67 7.86 -12.07
C PRO A 7 -0.52 8.06 -13.59
N TYR A 8 -1.52 7.64 -14.38
CA TYR A 8 -1.56 7.82 -15.83
C TYR A 8 -2.51 8.94 -16.25
N CYS A 9 -3.65 9.11 -15.58
CA CYS A 9 -4.55 10.24 -15.83
C CYS A 9 -4.08 11.53 -15.15
N GLY A 10 -3.28 11.42 -14.08
CA GLY A 10 -2.76 12.57 -13.33
C GLY A 10 -3.80 13.24 -12.45
N GLU A 11 -4.84 12.52 -12.03
CA GLU A 11 -5.95 13.05 -11.25
C GLU A 11 -6.49 12.00 -10.26
N HIS A 12 -7.19 12.49 -9.23
CA HIS A 12 -7.91 11.63 -8.29
C HIS A 12 -9.32 11.33 -8.80
N ARG A 13 -9.74 10.08 -8.65
CA ARG A 13 -11.06 9.59 -9.05
C ARG A 13 -11.67 8.73 -7.95
N GLU A 14 -12.98 8.55 -8.04
CA GLU A 14 -13.74 7.72 -7.10
C GLU A 14 -13.43 6.23 -7.31
N GLU A 15 -13.49 5.46 -6.22
CA GLU A 15 -13.18 4.03 -6.16
C GLU A 15 -13.94 3.19 -7.20
N GLU A 16 -15.19 3.53 -7.51
CA GLU A 16 -16.03 2.79 -8.46
C GLU A 16 -15.50 2.80 -9.89
N GLU A 17 -14.61 3.73 -10.24
CA GLU A 17 -13.93 3.71 -11.52
C GLU A 17 -12.82 2.64 -11.61
N PHE A 18 -12.40 2.09 -10.47
CA PHE A 18 -11.27 1.18 -10.34
C PHE A 18 -11.68 -0.21 -9.88
N HIS A 19 -10.91 -1.22 -10.31
CA HIS A 19 -11.10 -2.59 -9.84
C HIS A 19 -9.81 -3.13 -9.23
N PRO A 20 -9.86 -3.70 -8.01
CA PRO A 20 -8.73 -4.41 -7.42
C PRO A 20 -8.49 -5.73 -8.18
N LYS A 21 -7.23 -6.12 -8.28
CA LYS A 21 -6.76 -7.33 -8.98
C LYS A 21 -5.88 -8.22 -8.10
N GLY A 22 -5.86 -7.97 -6.79
CA GLY A 22 -5.16 -8.76 -5.80
C GLY A 22 -3.79 -8.18 -5.46
N GLN A 23 -2.89 -9.04 -4.99
CA GLN A 23 -1.53 -8.68 -4.61
C GLN A 23 -0.71 -8.20 -5.82
N ALA A 24 0.07 -7.14 -5.63
CA ALA A 24 1.04 -6.64 -6.61
C ALA A 24 2.29 -7.54 -6.66
N HIS A 25 3.16 -7.30 -7.65
CA HIS A 25 4.51 -7.89 -7.73
C HIS A 25 4.57 -9.42 -7.89
N ILE A 26 3.48 -10.05 -8.30
CA ILE A 26 3.48 -11.48 -8.63
C ILE A 26 3.83 -11.64 -10.10
N ALA A 27 5.05 -12.09 -10.36
CA ALA A 27 5.48 -12.46 -11.69
C ALA A 27 5.01 -13.88 -12.02
N ARG A 28 4.48 -14.06 -13.24
CA ARG A 28 4.28 -15.40 -13.78
C ARG A 28 5.64 -16.08 -14.01
N PRO A 29 5.80 -17.37 -13.70
CA PRO A 29 6.97 -18.15 -14.11
C PRO A 29 7.25 -17.96 -15.61
N ALA A 30 8.51 -17.67 -15.94
CA ALA A 30 8.92 -17.30 -17.31
C ALA A 30 8.74 -18.45 -18.30
N ASP A 31 8.92 -19.69 -17.84
CA ASP A 31 8.67 -20.91 -18.60
C ASP A 31 7.74 -21.87 -17.82
N PRO A 32 6.41 -21.68 -17.94
CA PRO A 32 5.41 -22.47 -17.20
C PRO A 32 5.50 -23.98 -17.45
N GLU A 33 5.90 -24.42 -18.65
CA GLU A 33 5.96 -25.84 -19.01
C GLU A 33 7.13 -26.56 -18.30
N SER A 34 8.14 -25.80 -17.87
CA SER A 34 9.30 -26.31 -17.12
C SER A 34 9.18 -26.13 -15.60
N THR A 35 8.12 -25.45 -15.15
CA THR A 35 7.87 -25.15 -13.73
C THR A 35 7.34 -26.40 -13.03
N SER A 36 7.76 -26.66 -11.80
CA SER A 36 7.22 -27.80 -11.03
C SER A 36 5.74 -27.58 -10.67
N ASP A 37 4.99 -28.67 -10.44
CA ASP A 37 3.58 -28.57 -10.03
C ASP A 37 3.40 -27.76 -8.74
N ASP A 38 4.34 -27.86 -7.80
CA ASP A 38 4.32 -27.12 -6.53
C ASP A 38 4.49 -25.61 -6.78
N GLU A 39 5.53 -25.20 -7.53
CA GLU A 39 5.76 -23.78 -7.87
C GLU A 39 4.61 -23.20 -8.73
N TRP A 40 4.04 -24.01 -9.62
CA TRP A 40 2.90 -23.60 -10.43
C TRP A 40 1.64 -23.47 -9.58
N GLY A 41 1.42 -24.38 -8.63
CA GLY A 41 0.36 -24.32 -7.64
C GLY A 41 0.45 -23.06 -6.77
N ASP A 42 1.65 -22.74 -6.29
CA ASP A 42 1.93 -21.50 -5.55
C ASP A 42 1.57 -20.27 -6.37
N TYR A 43 2.03 -20.20 -7.62
CA TYR A 43 1.70 -19.10 -8.52
C TYR A 43 0.19 -18.99 -8.81
N LEU A 44 -0.53 -20.11 -8.96
CA LEU A 44 -1.95 -20.07 -9.30
C LEU A 44 -2.84 -19.71 -8.12
N PHE A 45 -2.53 -20.21 -6.92
CA PHE A 45 -3.50 -20.25 -5.81
C PHE A 45 -3.08 -19.46 -4.57
N PHE A 46 -1.79 -19.20 -4.35
CA PHE A 46 -1.31 -18.60 -3.11
C PHE A 46 -0.98 -17.12 -3.24
N ARG A 47 -1.51 -16.32 -2.33
CA ARG A 47 -1.31 -14.86 -2.24
C ARG A 47 -1.13 -14.47 -0.79
N ASP A 48 -0.30 -13.46 -0.55
CA ASP A 48 -0.23 -12.83 0.76
C ASP A 48 -1.54 -12.10 1.05
N ASN A 49 -1.97 -12.16 2.31
CA ASN A 49 -3.14 -11.46 2.82
C ASN A 49 -2.80 -10.77 4.15
N PRO A 50 -1.92 -9.76 4.14
CA PRO A 50 -1.43 -9.13 5.36
C PRO A 50 -2.51 -8.26 6.00
N ARG A 51 -2.58 -8.32 7.33
CA ARG A 51 -3.30 -7.34 8.15
C ARG A 51 -2.36 -6.16 8.44
N GLY A 52 -2.45 -5.10 7.64
CA GLY A 52 -1.53 -3.97 7.71
C GLY A 52 -1.20 -3.44 6.32
N VAL A 53 0.03 -3.00 6.11
CA VAL A 53 0.52 -2.54 4.80
C VAL A 53 0.44 -3.68 3.78
N HIS A 54 -0.19 -3.42 2.63
CA HIS A 54 -0.32 -4.36 1.53
C HIS A 54 -0.06 -3.66 0.20
N HIS A 55 0.67 -4.32 -0.69
CA HIS A 55 0.90 -3.86 -2.05
C HIS A 55 -0.09 -4.55 -2.99
N GLU A 56 -0.96 -3.77 -3.61
CA GLU A 56 -2.10 -4.24 -4.37
C GLU A 56 -2.01 -3.79 -5.82
N LEU A 57 -2.46 -4.65 -6.74
CA LEU A 57 -2.61 -4.35 -8.15
C LEU A 57 -4.03 -3.84 -8.43
N TRP A 58 -4.14 -2.72 -9.11
CA TRP A 58 -5.41 -2.09 -9.46
C TRP A 58 -5.47 -1.71 -10.94
N VAL A 59 -6.68 -1.63 -11.50
CA VAL A 59 -6.92 -1.14 -12.87
C VAL A 59 -7.95 -0.02 -12.86
N HIS A 60 -7.69 1.07 -13.57
CA HIS A 60 -8.65 2.17 -13.78
C HIS A 60 -9.66 1.79 -14.89
N ALA A 61 -10.57 0.88 -14.57
CA ALA A 61 -11.43 0.17 -15.52
C ALA A 61 -12.35 1.10 -16.32
N VAL A 62 -12.87 2.16 -15.71
CA VAL A 62 -13.79 3.12 -16.34
C VAL A 62 -13.05 4.32 -16.98
N GLY A 63 -11.75 4.46 -16.71
CA GLY A 63 -10.90 5.54 -17.24
C GLY A 63 -9.85 5.04 -18.24
N CYS A 64 -8.56 5.21 -17.92
CA CYS A 64 -7.46 4.92 -18.85
C CYS A 64 -7.22 3.42 -19.12
N ARG A 65 -7.87 2.52 -18.36
CA ARG A 65 -7.72 1.06 -18.44
C ARG A 65 -6.30 0.55 -18.19
N LYS A 66 -5.42 1.37 -17.61
CA LYS A 66 -4.07 0.98 -17.23
C LYS A 66 -4.07 0.33 -15.85
N PHE A 67 -3.20 -0.67 -15.70
CA PHE A 67 -2.87 -1.27 -14.42
C PHE A 67 -1.81 -0.43 -13.72
N PHE A 68 -1.87 -0.36 -12.40
CA PHE A 68 -0.90 0.29 -11.52
C PHE A 68 -0.98 -0.33 -10.13
N ASN A 69 -0.04 0.04 -9.27
CA ASN A 69 0.04 -0.50 -7.92
C ASN A 69 -0.36 0.55 -6.89
N ILE A 70 -0.93 0.08 -5.78
CA ILE A 70 -1.29 0.88 -4.62
C ILE A 70 -0.69 0.20 -3.38
N THR A 71 -0.05 0.98 -2.52
CA THR A 71 0.23 0.51 -1.15
C THR A 71 -0.84 1.05 -0.23
N ARG A 72 -1.55 0.16 0.44
CA ARG A 72 -2.71 0.48 1.27
C ARG A 72 -2.58 -0.20 2.62
N HIS A 73 -3.03 0.46 3.67
CA HIS A 73 -3.18 -0.18 4.97
C HIS A 73 -4.55 -0.89 5.04
N THR A 74 -4.57 -2.22 5.07
CA THR A 74 -5.78 -3.04 4.90
C THR A 74 -6.76 -2.97 6.07
N VAL A 75 -6.39 -2.34 7.19
CA VAL A 75 -7.29 -2.15 8.35
C VAL A 75 -7.93 -0.77 8.37
N SER A 76 -7.16 0.29 8.11
CA SER A 76 -7.65 1.69 8.11
C SER A 76 -8.14 2.12 6.74
N TYR A 77 -7.75 1.39 5.70
CA TYR A 77 -7.94 1.66 4.29
C TYR A 77 -7.25 2.92 3.76
N GLU A 78 -6.29 3.44 4.52
CA GLU A 78 -5.45 4.54 4.08
C GLU A 78 -4.61 4.11 2.87
N ILE A 79 -4.66 4.92 1.80
CA ILE A 79 -3.77 4.78 0.65
C ILE A 79 -2.49 5.54 0.97
N LEU A 80 -1.40 4.79 1.13
CA LEU A 80 -0.11 5.32 1.56
C LEU A 80 0.72 5.80 0.37
N GLU A 81 0.62 5.11 -0.76
CA GLU A 81 1.27 5.50 -2.02
C GLU A 81 0.60 4.84 -3.23
N VAL A 82 0.82 5.45 -4.39
CA VAL A 82 0.43 4.94 -5.70
C VAL A 82 1.64 5.03 -6.64
N TYR A 83 1.87 3.99 -7.43
CA TYR A 83 3.03 3.91 -8.32
C TYR A 83 2.73 3.06 -9.57
N LYS A 84 3.53 3.25 -10.62
CA LYS A 84 3.28 2.63 -11.93
C LYS A 84 3.74 1.18 -11.95
N MET A 85 3.28 0.46 -12.97
CA MET A 85 3.77 -0.90 -13.23
C MET A 85 5.29 -0.90 -13.48
N GLY A 86 5.99 -1.83 -12.85
CA GLY A 86 7.45 -1.98 -12.93
C GLY A 86 8.22 -1.14 -11.92
N GLU A 87 7.57 -0.22 -11.20
CA GLU A 87 8.17 0.50 -10.08
C GLU A 87 8.04 -0.30 -8.77
N GLN A 88 8.91 0.00 -7.81
CA GLN A 88 8.91 -0.62 -6.47
C GLN A 88 8.27 0.32 -5.45
N PRO A 89 7.60 -0.22 -4.41
CA PRO A 89 7.01 0.60 -3.35
C PRO A 89 8.12 1.29 -2.54
N SER A 90 7.87 2.54 -2.13
CA SER A 90 8.74 3.26 -1.20
C SER A 90 8.34 3.02 0.25
N ILE A 91 7.08 2.64 0.49
CA ILE A 91 6.54 2.30 1.80
C ILE A 91 6.42 0.79 1.89
N THR A 92 6.98 0.19 2.93
CA THR A 92 6.88 -1.24 3.25
C THR A 92 6.29 -1.41 4.64
N ALA A 93 5.93 -2.64 5.02
CA ALA A 93 5.43 -2.90 6.36
C ALA A 93 6.45 -2.50 7.44
N GLU A 94 7.74 -2.79 7.22
CA GLU A 94 8.82 -2.53 8.16
C GLU A 94 9.03 -1.04 8.36
N ASN A 95 9.13 -0.28 7.26
CA ASN A 95 9.40 1.15 7.36
C ASN A 95 8.18 1.94 7.85
N TYR A 96 6.96 1.51 7.54
CA TYR A 96 5.73 2.11 8.03
C TYR A 96 5.63 1.95 9.56
N VAL A 97 5.92 0.76 10.09
CA VAL A 97 5.95 0.53 11.54
C VAL A 97 7.01 1.41 12.21
N ALA A 98 8.21 1.52 11.63
CA ALA A 98 9.27 2.39 12.15
C ALA A 98 8.86 3.87 12.16
N GLN A 99 8.22 4.35 11.09
CA GLN A 99 7.69 5.72 10.98
C GLN A 99 6.63 5.99 12.04
N GLN A 100 5.68 5.06 12.22
CA GLN A 100 4.61 5.20 13.20
C GLN A 100 5.14 5.19 14.65
N ALA A 101 6.14 4.37 14.94
CA ALA A 101 6.79 4.36 16.26
C ALA A 101 7.53 5.68 16.54
N ALA A 102 8.24 6.21 15.55
CA ALA A 102 8.93 7.50 15.67
C ALA A 102 7.92 8.66 15.89
N ALA A 103 6.84 8.69 15.11
CA ALA A 103 5.79 9.70 15.25
C ALA A 103 5.08 9.64 16.60
N ALA A 104 4.86 8.44 17.15
CA ALA A 104 4.31 8.27 18.50
C ALA A 104 5.25 8.82 19.58
N ALA A 105 6.54 8.50 19.50
CA ALA A 105 7.55 9.00 20.43
C ALA A 105 7.72 10.53 20.37
N ASP A 106 7.62 11.12 19.18
CA ASP A 106 7.62 12.58 18.99
C ASP A 106 6.40 13.24 19.66
N ASN A 107 5.21 12.66 19.47
CA ASN A 107 4.00 13.16 20.10
C ASN A 107 4.07 13.09 21.63
N GLU A 108 4.60 12.00 22.19
CA GLU A 108 4.80 11.86 23.64
C GLU A 108 5.78 12.91 24.19
N ARG A 109 6.92 13.12 23.51
CA ARG A 109 7.90 14.15 23.86
C ARG A 109 7.28 15.55 23.85
N ASN A 110 6.60 15.91 22.77
CA ASN A 110 5.94 17.20 22.64
C ASN A 110 4.86 17.40 23.71
N ALA A 111 4.04 16.38 23.98
CA ALA A 111 3.02 16.45 25.03
C ALA A 111 3.63 16.64 26.43
N SER A 112 4.78 16.03 26.72
CA SER A 112 5.50 16.23 27.99
C SER A 112 6.10 17.63 28.13
N GLN A 113 6.61 18.20 27.03
CA GLN A 113 7.17 19.54 27.01
C GLN A 113 6.07 20.61 27.23
N VAL A 114 4.92 20.46 26.57
CA VAL A 114 3.76 21.37 26.75
C VAL A 114 3.31 21.38 28.21
N LYS A 115 3.20 20.21 28.86
CA LYS A 115 2.84 20.12 30.29
C LYS A 115 3.87 20.79 31.20
N HIS A 116 5.15 20.69 30.88
CA HIS A 116 6.20 21.37 31.63
C HIS A 116 6.09 22.90 31.48
N GLU A 117 5.84 23.40 30.28
CA GLU A 117 5.71 24.84 30.02
C GLU A 117 4.45 25.45 30.66
N GLU A 118 3.34 24.70 30.70
CA GLU A 118 2.12 25.10 31.41
C GLU A 118 2.30 25.08 32.93
N GLY A 119 3.02 24.10 33.48
CA GLY A 119 3.29 24.00 34.92
C GLY A 119 4.27 25.05 35.47
N VAL A 120 5.10 25.65 34.62
CA VAL A 120 6.05 26.73 35.00
C VAL A 120 5.39 28.11 34.98
N ARG A 121 4.19 28.25 34.38
CA ARG A 121 3.45 29.52 34.28
C ARG A 121 2.45 29.75 35.42
N ALA A 122 2.42 28.89 36.44
CA ALA A 122 1.56 29.00 37.63
C ALA A 122 2.31 29.54 38.85
#